data_AF-A0A9P0PJL5-F1
#
_entry.id   AF-A0A9P0PJL5-F1
#
_cell.length_a   1.000
_cell.length_b   1.000
_cell.length_c   1.000
_cell.angle_alpha   90.00
_cell.angle_beta   90.00
_cell.angle_gamma   90.00
#
_symmetry.space_group_name_H-M   'P 1'
#
loop_
_entity.id
_entity.type
_entity.pdbx_description
1 polymer ?
#
loop_
_entity_poly.entity_id
_entity_poly.type
_entity_poly.pdbx_seq_one_letter_code
_entity_poly.pdbx_strand_id
1 'polypeptide(L)'
;MPVNPYAGLFWSIYPQPVSDVDQECTIFSGVTYLGAAAINAPKSEPEIQRNMAILNEQSTEQGIKVSISVPSSSQGLVVLYDANTHSVISRYEIQRILFYARGQVDGPEAGCFAFTWSHGDTQESAIFQCHVFRCDISEAVSRVSYAKH
;
A
#
# COMPACT_ATOMS: atom_id res chain seq x y z
N MET A 1 -10.44 55.18 -2.60
CA MET A 1 -9.99 53.79 -2.35
C MET A 1 -9.69 53.18 -3.72
N PRO A 2 -8.43 53.09 -4.17
CA PRO A 2 -8.18 52.51 -5.49
C PRO A 2 -8.41 50.99 -5.43
N VAL A 3 -9.22 50.54 -6.38
CA VAL A 3 -9.55 49.15 -6.66
C VAL A 3 -8.29 48.38 -7.06
N ASN A 4 -8.07 47.24 -6.40
CA ASN A 4 -6.93 46.37 -6.67
C ASN A 4 -7.15 45.61 -8.00
N PRO A 5 -6.31 45.80 -9.04
CA PRO A 5 -6.49 45.18 -10.35
C PRO A 5 -6.15 43.68 -10.39
N TYR A 6 -5.81 43.06 -9.26
CA TYR A 6 -5.42 41.64 -9.17
C TYR A 6 -6.54 40.70 -8.72
N ALA A 7 -7.81 41.12 -8.76
CA ALA A 7 -8.96 40.29 -8.37
C ALA A 7 -9.34 39.17 -9.38
N GLY A 8 -8.42 38.70 -10.23
CA GLY A 8 -8.79 37.97 -11.46
C GLY A 8 -7.94 36.79 -11.91
N LEU A 9 -7.05 36.22 -11.09
CA LEU A 9 -6.33 34.98 -11.46
C LEU A 9 -6.43 33.97 -10.30
N PHE A 10 -7.56 33.26 -10.25
CA PHE A 10 -7.66 31.85 -10.67
C PHE A 10 -7.02 30.86 -9.67
N TRP A 11 -7.74 30.58 -8.57
CA TRP A 11 -8.00 29.30 -7.88
C TRP A 11 -6.98 28.12 -7.83
N SER A 12 -5.72 28.20 -8.24
CA SER A 12 -4.82 27.03 -8.25
C SER A 12 -3.75 26.97 -7.17
N ILE A 13 -3.79 27.80 -6.12
CA ILE A 13 -2.87 27.65 -4.97
C ILE A 13 -3.56 26.91 -3.82
N TYR A 14 -4.10 25.74 -4.10
CA TYR A 14 -3.96 24.66 -3.13
C TYR A 14 -2.82 23.81 -3.66
N PRO A 15 -1.71 23.66 -2.92
CA PRO A 15 -0.80 22.56 -3.22
C PRO A 15 -1.67 21.30 -3.20
N GLN A 16 -1.79 20.66 -4.36
CA GLN A 16 -2.14 19.24 -4.44
C GLN A 16 -1.33 18.55 -3.34
N PRO A 17 -1.88 17.58 -2.58
CA PRO A 17 -1.10 16.89 -1.57
C PRO A 17 0.17 16.40 -2.27
N VAL A 18 1.27 17.07 -1.95
CA VAL A 18 2.60 16.71 -2.37
C VAL A 18 2.69 15.27 -1.88
N SER A 19 2.73 14.32 -2.81
CA SER A 19 3.24 13.01 -2.44
C SER A 19 4.55 13.32 -1.73
N ASP A 20 4.67 13.01 -0.43
CA ASP A 20 5.86 13.31 0.40
C ASP A 20 7.19 12.84 -0.20
N VAL A 21 7.14 12.18 -1.36
CA VAL A 21 8.24 11.76 -2.19
C VAL A 21 8.14 12.45 -3.55
N ASP A 22 9.17 13.23 -3.89
CA ASP A 22 9.42 13.81 -5.23
C ASP A 22 9.85 12.68 -6.19
N GLN A 23 8.92 11.76 -6.45
CA GLN A 23 9.11 10.64 -7.37
C GLN A 23 7.82 10.42 -8.17
N GLU A 24 7.95 10.04 -9.43
CA GLU A 24 6.81 9.59 -10.22
C GLU A 24 6.31 8.25 -9.67
N CYS A 25 5.05 8.19 -9.26
CA CYS A 25 4.47 7.01 -8.62
C CYS A 25 3.01 6.76 -9.02
N THR A 26 2.62 5.49 -8.97
CA THR A 26 1.24 5.03 -9.10
C THR A 26 0.67 4.75 -7.71
N ILE A 27 -0.49 5.33 -7.40
CA ILE A 27 -1.15 5.14 -6.10
C ILE A 27 -2.30 4.15 -6.23
N PHE A 28 -2.28 3.12 -5.41
CA PHE A 28 -3.34 2.12 -5.27
C PHE A 28 -4.11 2.38 -3.98
N SER A 29 -5.39 2.77 -4.11
CA SER A 29 -6.31 2.95 -2.99
C SER A 29 -7.22 1.72 -2.81
N GLY A 30 -7.92 1.65 -1.68
CA GLY A 30 -8.81 0.51 -1.39
C GLY A 30 -8.05 -0.73 -0.97
N VAL A 31 -6.96 -0.53 -0.23
CA VAL A 31 -6.15 -1.60 0.33
C VAL A 31 -6.22 -1.52 1.85
N THR A 32 -6.34 -2.67 2.50
CA THR A 32 -6.25 -2.79 3.94
C THR A 32 -4.92 -3.45 4.30
N TYR A 33 -4.10 -2.79 5.11
CA TYR A 33 -2.88 -3.36 5.67
C TYR A 33 -3.24 -4.25 6.87
N LEU A 34 -2.93 -5.53 6.78
CA LEU A 34 -3.25 -6.54 7.80
C LEU A 34 -2.16 -6.64 8.86
N GLY A 35 -0.92 -6.27 8.50
CA GLY A 35 0.21 -6.24 9.41
C GLY A 35 1.47 -6.84 8.80
N ALA A 36 2.44 -7.11 9.67
CA ALA A 36 3.70 -7.75 9.30
C ALA A 36 4.03 -8.89 10.25
N ALA A 37 4.66 -9.94 9.72
CA ALA A 37 5.21 -11.04 10.49
C ALA A 37 6.68 -11.24 10.15
N ALA A 38 7.50 -11.61 11.15
CA ALA A 38 8.87 -12.04 10.88
C ALA A 38 8.87 -13.33 10.04
N ILE A 39 9.77 -13.43 9.08
CA ILE A 39 9.87 -14.61 8.20
C ILE A 39 11.32 -15.08 8.10
N ASN A 40 11.55 -16.38 8.29
CA ASN A 40 12.91 -16.94 8.22
C ASN A 40 13.35 -17.18 6.78
N ALA A 41 12.41 -17.56 5.91
CA ALA A 41 12.65 -17.84 4.51
C ALA A 41 11.91 -16.81 3.62
N PRO A 42 12.45 -15.58 3.45
CA PRO A 42 11.75 -14.48 2.77
C PRO A 42 11.49 -14.71 1.28
N LYS A 43 12.06 -15.75 0.67
CA LYS A 43 11.83 -16.14 -0.73
C LYS A 43 10.99 -17.41 -0.86
N SER A 44 10.55 -17.99 0.26
CA SER A 44 9.75 -19.22 0.27
C SER A 44 8.27 -18.86 0.16
N GLU A 45 7.71 -19.05 -1.02
CA GLU A 45 6.27 -18.86 -1.25
C GLU A 45 5.37 -19.57 -0.23
N PRO A 46 5.58 -20.86 0.15
CA PRO A 46 4.69 -21.49 1.12
C PRO A 46 4.74 -20.85 2.52
N GLU A 47 5.90 -20.32 2.94
CA GLU A 47 6.00 -19.59 4.21
C GLU A 47 5.31 -18.22 4.13
N ILE A 48 5.38 -17.57 2.97
CA ILE A 48 4.66 -16.31 2.72
C ILE A 48 3.14 -16.54 2.73
N GLN A 49 2.66 -17.59 2.06
CA GLN A 49 1.24 -17.96 2.06
C GLN A 49 0.74 -18.26 3.47
N ARG A 50 1.53 -18.99 4.27
CA ARG A 50 1.19 -19.27 5.66
C ARG A 50 1.04 -17.99 6.49
N ASN A 51 2.00 -17.07 6.40
CA ASN A 51 1.92 -15.78 7.09
C ASN A 51 0.73 -14.94 6.60
N MET A 52 0.44 -14.99 5.31
CA MET A 52 -0.72 -14.32 4.72
C MET A 52 -2.04 -14.84 5.26
N ALA A 53 -2.22 -16.16 5.32
CA ALA A 53 -3.43 -16.78 5.88
C ALA A 53 -3.63 -16.40 7.36
N ILE A 54 -2.58 -16.51 8.18
CA ILE A 54 -2.62 -16.16 9.60
C ILE A 54 -3.03 -14.70 9.79
N LEU A 55 -2.37 -13.76 9.08
CA LEU A 55 -2.68 -12.33 9.21
C LEU A 55 -4.07 -12.01 8.66
N ASN A 56 -4.51 -12.66 7.58
CA ASN A 56 -5.85 -12.45 7.06
C ASN A 56 -6.94 -12.92 8.04
N GLU A 57 -6.77 -14.06 8.70
CA GLU A 57 -7.69 -14.58 9.71
C GLU A 57 -7.72 -13.70 10.96
N GLN A 58 -6.55 -13.27 11.45
CA GLN A 58 -6.45 -12.42 12.66
C GLN A 58 -7.01 -11.02 12.45
N SER A 59 -6.91 -10.47 11.23
CA SER A 59 -7.29 -9.10 10.91
C SER A 59 -8.75 -8.95 10.44
N THR A 60 -9.64 -9.88 10.80
CA THR A 60 -11.05 -9.92 10.34
C THR A 60 -11.80 -8.60 10.57
N GLU A 61 -11.44 -7.77 11.56
CA GLU A 61 -12.09 -6.46 11.80
C GLU A 61 -11.16 -5.26 12.10
N GLN A 62 -9.82 -5.41 12.03
CA GLN A 62 -8.87 -4.42 12.60
C GLN A 62 -7.74 -3.95 11.67
N GLY A 63 -7.78 -4.31 10.39
CA GLY A 63 -6.77 -3.82 9.44
C GLY A 63 -6.81 -2.30 9.24
N ILE A 64 -5.66 -1.70 8.95
CA ILE A 64 -5.56 -0.26 8.70
C ILE A 64 -5.87 0.00 7.23
N LYS A 65 -6.83 0.87 6.93
CA LYS A 65 -7.10 1.27 5.54
C LYS A 65 -5.96 2.15 5.05
N VAL A 66 -5.34 1.75 3.95
CA VAL A 66 -4.18 2.41 3.38
C VAL A 66 -4.33 2.69 1.89
N SER A 67 -3.55 3.64 1.39
CA SER A 67 -3.21 3.74 -0.02
C SER A 67 -1.72 3.46 -0.19
N ILE A 68 -1.35 2.73 -1.23
CA ILE A 68 0.04 2.33 -1.50
C ILE A 68 0.53 3.07 -2.73
N SER A 69 1.56 3.89 -2.56
CA SER A 69 2.31 4.49 -3.66
C SER A 69 3.43 3.55 -4.10
N VAL A 70 3.47 3.20 -5.37
CA VAL A 70 4.55 2.43 -5.99
C VAL A 70 5.25 3.31 -7.02
N PRO A 71 6.56 3.57 -6.89
CA PRO A 71 7.29 4.40 -7.84
C PRO A 71 7.45 3.73 -9.20
N SER A 72 7.55 4.53 -10.25
CA SER A 72 7.87 4.09 -11.62
C SER A 72 9.30 3.56 -11.75
N SER A 73 10.19 3.93 -10.82
CA SER A 73 11.61 3.56 -10.81
C SER A 73 11.93 2.53 -9.72
N SER A 74 12.83 1.59 -10.02
CA SER A 74 13.33 0.59 -9.08
C SER A 74 14.22 1.15 -7.96
N GLN A 75 14.59 2.43 -8.04
CA GLN A 75 15.36 3.16 -7.03
C GLN A 75 14.47 3.91 -6.03
N GLY A 76 13.15 3.85 -6.18
CA GLY A 76 12.21 4.57 -5.34
C GLY A 76 11.78 3.83 -4.07
N LEU A 77 10.86 4.48 -3.34
CA LEU A 77 10.24 3.96 -2.13
C LEU A 77 8.77 3.62 -2.37
N VAL A 78 8.35 2.41 -2.01
CA VAL A 78 6.94 2.10 -1.80
C VAL A 78 6.50 2.77 -0.51
N VAL A 79 5.43 3.58 -0.57
CA VAL A 79 4.95 4.34 0.59
C VAL A 79 3.52 3.97 0.90
N LEU A 80 3.26 3.67 2.17
CA LEU A 80 1.93 3.44 2.71
C LEU A 80 1.42 4.74 3.32
N TYR A 81 0.24 5.15 2.90
CA TYR A 81 -0.48 6.30 3.44
C TYR A 81 -1.73 5.83 4.17
N ASP A 82 -2.02 6.42 5.32
CA ASP A 82 -3.31 6.21 5.98
C ASP A 82 -4.43 6.76 5.09
N ALA A 83 -5.47 5.96 4.85
CA ALA A 83 -6.52 6.31 3.91
C ALA A 83 -7.43 7.46 4.41
N ASN A 84 -7.43 7.77 5.72
CA ASN A 84 -8.28 8.81 6.29
C ASN A 84 -7.53 10.14 6.43
N THR A 85 -6.28 10.08 6.90
CA THR A 85 -5.47 11.26 7.20
C THR A 85 -4.46 11.61 6.11
N HIS A 86 -4.28 10.71 5.12
CA HIS A 86 -3.25 10.83 4.08
C HIS A 86 -1.82 10.96 4.63
N SER A 87 -1.60 10.61 5.90
CA SER A 87 -0.29 10.66 6.53
C SER A 87 0.52 9.41 6.18
N VAL A 88 1.84 9.55 6.04
CA VAL A 88 2.73 8.41 5.78
C VAL A 88 2.79 7.49 7.00
N ILE A 89 2.44 6.22 6.79
CA ILE A 89 2.53 5.15 7.78
C ILE A 89 3.91 4.49 7.72
N SER A 90 4.39 4.17 6.53
CA SER A 90 5.64 3.41 6.34
C SER A 90 6.21 3.61 4.95
N ARG A 91 7.53 3.38 4.81
CA ARG A 91 8.29 3.50 3.56
C ARG A 91 9.16 2.25 3.39
N TYR A 92 9.16 1.68 2.20
CA TYR A 92 9.90 0.48 1.86
C TYR A 92 10.71 0.70 0.60
N GLU A 93 12.01 0.55 0.70
CA GLU A 93 12.91 0.63 -0.46
C GLU A 93 12.66 -0.55 -1.40
N ILE A 94 12.41 -0.28 -2.69
CA ILE A 94 12.15 -1.34 -3.68
C ILE A 94 13.30 -2.34 -3.74
N GLN A 95 14.54 -1.85 -3.71
CA GLN A 95 15.75 -2.67 -3.73
C GLN A 95 15.84 -3.69 -2.57
N ARG A 96 15.12 -3.46 -1.47
CA ARG A 96 15.09 -4.33 -0.29
C ARG A 96 13.87 -5.28 -0.27
N ILE A 97 12.98 -5.17 -1.26
CA ILE A 97 11.89 -6.13 -1.45
C ILE A 97 12.47 -7.38 -2.10
N LEU A 98 12.33 -8.51 -1.42
CA LEU A 98 12.99 -9.77 -1.80
C LEU A 98 12.08 -10.69 -2.61
N PHE A 99 10.78 -10.67 -2.30
CA PHE A 99 9.78 -11.51 -2.94
C PHE A 99 8.40 -10.86 -2.85
N TYR A 100 7.58 -11.12 -3.86
CA TYR A 100 6.17 -10.73 -3.88
C TYR A 100 5.35 -12.00 -4.10
N ALA A 101 4.29 -12.17 -3.33
CA ALA A 101 3.35 -13.27 -3.50
C ALA A 101 1.91 -12.76 -3.41
N ARG A 102 1.03 -13.37 -4.19
CA ARG A 102 -0.42 -13.17 -4.10
C ARG A 102 -1.04 -14.36 -3.38
N GLY A 103 -2.09 -14.13 -2.61
CA GLY A 103 -2.83 -15.22 -1.97
C GLY A 103 -3.47 -16.19 -2.97
N GLN A 104 -3.79 -17.40 -2.51
CA GLN A 104 -4.38 -18.42 -3.37
C GLN A 104 -5.75 -17.97 -3.90
N VAL A 105 -5.95 -18.15 -5.21
CA VAL A 105 -7.12 -17.65 -5.95
C VAL A 105 -8.45 -18.23 -5.44
N ASP A 106 -8.44 -19.48 -4.97
CA ASP A 106 -9.61 -20.18 -4.44
C ASP A 106 -9.68 -20.17 -2.90
N GLY A 107 -8.77 -19.44 -2.24
CA GLY A 107 -8.67 -19.36 -0.78
C GLY A 107 -9.30 -18.10 -0.18
N PRO A 108 -9.50 -18.05 1.16
CA PRO A 108 -9.94 -16.84 1.86
C PRO A 108 -8.99 -15.64 1.67
N GLU A 109 -7.76 -15.90 1.25
CA GLU A 109 -6.72 -14.92 0.93
C GLU A 109 -6.66 -14.53 -0.56
N ALA A 110 -7.63 -14.88 -1.41
CA ALA A 110 -7.62 -14.55 -2.85
C ALA A 110 -7.49 -13.05 -3.16
N GLY A 111 -8.01 -12.20 -2.25
CA GLY A 111 -7.88 -10.75 -2.29
C GLY A 111 -6.60 -10.21 -1.63
N CYS A 112 -5.76 -11.08 -1.07
CA CYS A 112 -4.56 -10.70 -0.35
C CYS A 112 -3.31 -10.77 -1.21
N PHE A 113 -2.34 -9.94 -0.86
CA PHE A 113 -0.99 -9.99 -1.40
C PHE A 113 0.00 -9.63 -0.31
N ALA A 114 1.23 -10.06 -0.49
CA ALA A 114 2.31 -9.79 0.43
C ALA A 114 3.61 -9.57 -0.31
N PHE A 115 4.48 -8.80 0.33
CA PHE A 115 5.88 -8.76 -0.06
C PHE A 115 6.76 -8.98 1.16
N THR A 116 7.92 -9.57 0.92
CA THR A 116 8.96 -9.70 1.94
C THR A 116 9.97 -8.59 1.79
N TRP A 117 10.36 -8.00 2.91
CA TRP A 117 11.25 -6.86 2.96
C TRP A 117 12.30 -7.07 4.05
N SER A 118 13.54 -6.69 3.75
CA SER A 118 14.65 -6.78 4.71
C SER A 118 14.81 -5.47 5.50
N HIS A 119 14.60 -5.55 6.80
CA HIS A 119 14.90 -4.48 7.76
C HIS A 119 16.35 -4.58 8.25
N GLY A 120 17.10 -3.49 8.21
CA GLY A 120 18.50 -3.43 8.70
C GLY A 120 19.55 -3.41 7.60
N ASP A 121 20.71 -2.79 7.87
CA ASP A 121 21.71 -2.43 6.84
C ASP A 121 22.69 -3.55 6.46
N THR A 122 22.80 -4.61 7.28
CA THR A 122 23.74 -5.71 7.04
C THR A 122 23.01 -7.05 6.93
N GLN A 123 23.54 -7.96 6.12
CA GLN A 123 22.96 -9.30 5.91
C GLN A 123 22.86 -10.12 7.21
N GLU A 124 23.75 -9.86 8.17
CA GLU A 124 23.83 -10.56 9.46
C GLU A 124 22.85 -10.02 10.51
N SER A 125 22.38 -8.77 10.36
CA SER A 125 21.38 -8.15 11.23
C SER A 125 20.03 -7.93 10.53
N ALA A 126 19.90 -8.42 9.30
CA ALA A 126 18.69 -8.25 8.51
C ALA A 126 17.54 -9.05 9.12
N ILE A 127 16.52 -8.35 9.59
CA ILE A 127 15.25 -8.97 9.99
C ILE A 127 14.34 -8.95 8.77
N PHE A 128 13.95 -10.12 8.30
CA PHE A 128 13.01 -10.20 7.20
C PHE A 128 11.58 -10.16 7.73
N GLN A 129 10.78 -9.29 7.12
CA GLN A 129 9.36 -9.14 7.43
C GLN A 129 8.53 -9.44 6.20
N CYS A 130 7.43 -10.14 6.40
CA CYS A 130 6.39 -10.35 5.42
C CYS A 130 5.26 -9.35 5.71
N HIS A 131 5.07 -8.37 4.83
CA HIS A 131 4.00 -7.38 4.94
C HIS A 131 2.79 -7.87 4.15
N VAL A 132 1.65 -7.98 4.81
CA VAL A 132 0.42 -8.54 4.24
C VAL A 132 -0.63 -7.46 4.08
N PHE A 133 -1.24 -7.45 2.90
CA PHE A 133 -2.25 -6.51 2.47
C PHE A 133 -3.44 -7.28 1.91
N ARG A 134 -4.62 -6.69 2.02
CA ARG A 134 -5.84 -7.16 1.39
C ARG A 134 -6.40 -6.06 0.52
N CYS A 135 -6.63 -6.36 -0.75
CA CYS A 135 -7.42 -5.50 -1.62
C CYS A 135 -8.89 -5.63 -1.20
N ASP A 136 -9.54 -4.50 -0.93
CA ASP A 136 -10.99 -4.46 -0.71
C ASP A 136 -11.77 -4.66 -2.03
N ILE A 137 -11.05 -4.66 -3.15
CA ILE A 137 -11.59 -5.00 -4.48
C ILE A 137 -11.74 -6.52 -4.58
N SER A 138 -12.67 -7.09 -3.82
CA SER A 138 -13.18 -8.43 -4.09
C SER A 138 -14.14 -8.41 -5.28
N GLU A 139 -14.83 -7.30 -5.55
CA GLU A 139 -15.88 -7.26 -6.57
C GLU A 139 -16.35 -5.81 -6.81
N ALA A 140 -15.53 -4.95 -7.41
CA ALA A 140 -16.04 -3.70 -8.02
C ALA A 140 -16.83 -4.00 -9.33
N VAL A 141 -17.58 -5.10 -9.35
CA VAL A 141 -18.41 -5.57 -10.48
C VAL A 141 -19.89 -5.71 -10.08
N SER A 142 -20.26 -5.56 -8.81
CA SER A 142 -21.68 -5.64 -8.41
C SER A 142 -22.34 -4.31 -7.99
N ARG A 143 -21.70 -3.14 -8.18
CA ARG A 143 -22.31 -1.83 -7.87
C ARG A 143 -22.13 -0.73 -8.92
N VAL A 144 -22.19 -1.08 -10.21
CA VAL A 144 -22.61 -0.12 -11.27
C VAL A 144 -23.80 -0.69 -12.03
N SER A 145 -24.88 -0.96 -11.30
CA SER A 145 -26.22 -0.98 -11.87
C SER A 145 -27.09 -0.11 -10.96
N TYR A 146 -27.87 0.78 -11.58
CA TYR A 146 -28.77 1.78 -10.99
C TYR A 146 -28.17 3.16 -10.65
N ALA A 147 -27.72 3.86 -11.69
CA ALA A 147 -27.86 5.32 -11.78
C ALA A 147 -28.27 5.71 -13.20
N LYS A 148 -29.39 5.14 -13.65
CA LYS A 148 -30.19 5.61 -14.79
C LYS A 148 -31.65 5.52 -14.35
N HIS A 149 -32.06 6.50 -13.57
CA HIS A 149 -33.41 7.05 -13.65
C HIS A 149 -33.31 8.55 -13.41
#